data_AF-A0A1Q7AKB9-F1
#
_entry.id   AF-A0A1Q7AKB9-F1
#
_cell.length_a   1.000
_cell.length_b   1.000
_cell.length_c   1.000
_cell.angle_alpha   90.00
_cell.angle_beta   90.00
_cell.angle_gamma   90.00
#
_symmetry.space_group_name_H-M   'P 1'
#
loop_
_entity.id
_entity.type
_entity.pdbx_description
1 polymer ?
#
loop_
_entity_poly.entity_id
_entity_poly.type
_entity_poly.pdbx_seq_one_letter_code
_entity_poly.pdbx_strand_id
1 'polypeptide(L)'
;MNRHVLTVNLRNDPAAIAAYRDHHRRVWPEVVASLRRAGVRRMDIHLLGRTAVMVVDLADGLDIARVFANHQASSARVAEWERLMKSLQEPPADARPGEWWARMEPVFHLTEEEPVVAG
;
A
#
# COMPACT_ATOMS: atom_id res chain seq x y z
N MET A 1 3.57 6.16 -15.92
CA MET A 1 3.52 6.17 -14.44
C MET A 1 2.42 5.25 -13.97
N ASN A 2 2.78 4.09 -13.41
CA ASN A 2 1.83 3.13 -12.86
C ASN A 2 1.69 3.32 -11.33
N ARG A 3 1.07 4.43 -10.93
CA ARG A 3 0.90 4.82 -9.52
C ARG A 3 -0.47 4.38 -9.00
N HIS A 4 -0.48 3.85 -7.78
CA HIS A 4 -1.69 3.54 -7.04
C HIS A 4 -1.65 4.15 -5.64
N VAL A 5 -2.81 4.56 -5.15
CA VAL A 5 -2.98 5.06 -3.79
C VAL A 5 -4.04 4.21 -3.11
N LEU A 6 -3.71 3.67 -1.94
CA LEU A 6 -4.59 2.82 -1.15
C LEU A 6 -4.64 3.30 0.28
N THR A 7 -5.73 3.02 0.98
CA THR A 7 -5.91 3.38 2.38
C THR A 7 -6.39 2.19 3.21
N VAL A 8 -5.94 2.13 4.45
CA VAL A 8 -6.40 1.20 5.49
C VAL A 8 -6.45 1.94 6.82
N ASN A 9 -7.29 1.47 7.75
CA ASN A 9 -7.20 1.91 9.13
C ASN A 9 -6.33 0.95 9.93
N LEU A 10 -5.61 1.48 10.91
CA LEU A 10 -5.09 0.70 12.01
C LEU A 10 -6.22 0.50 13.02
N ARG A 11 -6.20 -0.63 13.71
CA ARG A 11 -7.14 -0.87 14.81
C ARG A 11 -7.09 0.30 15.79
N ASN A 12 -8.25 0.64 16.37
CA ASN A 12 -8.34 1.68 17.38
C ASN A 12 -7.74 1.25 18.74
N ASP A 13 -6.44 0.97 18.73
CA ASP A 13 -5.64 0.54 19.87
C ASP A 13 -4.26 1.21 19.76
N PRO A 14 -3.85 2.03 20.75
CA PRO A 14 -2.52 2.64 20.78
C PRO A 14 -1.37 1.64 20.62
N ALA A 15 -1.51 0.41 21.15
CA ALA A 15 -0.49 -0.62 21.04
C ALA A 15 -0.37 -1.11 19.59
N ALA A 16 -1.49 -1.29 18.87
CA ALA A 16 -1.48 -1.66 17.46
C ALA A 16 -0.81 -0.58 16.60
N ILE A 17 -1.09 0.69 16.88
CA ILE A 17 -0.48 1.84 16.17
C ILE A 17 1.04 1.90 16.42
N ALA A 18 1.47 1.70 17.68
CA ALA A 18 2.89 1.67 18.02
C ALA A 18 3.62 0.50 17.34
N ALA A 19 3.06 -0.71 17.43
CA ALA A 19 3.61 -1.91 16.80
C ALA A 19 3.73 -1.74 15.28
N TYR A 20 2.70 -1.18 14.63
CA TYR A 20 2.71 -0.93 13.19
C TYR A 20 3.86 -0.02 12.77
N ARG A 21 4.09 1.07 13.51
CA ARG A 21 5.20 2.00 13.28
C ARG A 21 6.55 1.31 13.46
N ASP A 22 6.72 0.53 14.52
CA ASP A 22 7.98 -0.13 14.82
C ASP A 22 8.34 -1.21 13.80
N HIS A 23 7.35 -1.98 13.34
CA HIS A 23 7.54 -2.92 12.24
C HIS A 23 7.92 -2.20 10.94
N HIS A 24 7.25 -1.10 10.58
CA HIS A 24 7.55 -0.39 9.34
C HIS A 24 8.87 0.41 9.37
N ARG A 25 9.40 0.74 10.55
CA ARG A 25 10.78 1.25 10.69
C ARG A 25 11.84 0.19 10.42
N ARG A 26 11.48 -1.10 10.54
CA ARG A 26 12.37 -2.26 10.46
C ARG A 26 11.73 -3.38 9.65
N VAL A 27 11.29 -3.05 8.44
CA VAL A 27 10.66 -4.02 7.52
C VAL A 27 11.63 -5.18 7.27
N TRP A 28 11.09 -6.41 7.29
CA TRP A 28 11.91 -7.60 7.05
C TRP A 28 12.53 -7.58 5.65
N PRO A 29 13.81 -7.95 5.49
CA PRO A 29 14.48 -7.95 4.20
C PRO A 29 13.76 -8.79 3.12
N GLU A 30 13.15 -9.91 3.52
CA GLU A 30 12.40 -10.81 2.64
C GLU A 30 11.17 -10.12 2.03
N VAL A 31 10.50 -9.27 2.81
CA VAL A 31 9.34 -8.48 2.37
C VAL A 31 9.79 -7.45 1.34
N VAL A 32 10.83 -6.68 1.65
CA VAL A 32 11.39 -5.68 0.72
C VAL A 32 11.85 -6.34 -0.58
N ALA A 33 12.56 -7.47 -0.48
CA ALA A 33 13.03 -8.21 -1.65
C ALA A 33 11.87 -8.76 -2.47
N SER A 34 10.80 -9.25 -1.82
CA SER A 34 9.61 -9.73 -2.50
C SER A 34 8.85 -8.63 -3.24
N LEU A 35 8.63 -7.47 -2.61
CA LEU A 35 8.01 -6.30 -3.25
C LEU A 35 8.78 -5.88 -4.51
N ARG A 36 10.11 -5.78 -4.42
CA ARG A 36 10.96 -5.45 -5.57
C ARG A 36 10.85 -6.48 -6.70
N ARG A 37 10.90 -7.78 -6.37
CA ARG A 37 10.73 -8.86 -7.35
C ARG A 37 9.35 -8.86 -8.01
N ALA A 38 8.31 -8.49 -7.26
CA ALA A 38 6.94 -8.40 -7.76
C ALA A 38 6.72 -7.19 -8.67
N GLY A 39 7.69 -6.27 -8.77
CA GLY A 39 7.64 -5.12 -9.69
C GLY A 39 7.32 -3.79 -9.02
N VAL A 40 7.32 -3.71 -7.69
CA VAL A 40 7.24 -2.43 -6.96
C VAL A 40 8.54 -1.65 -7.16
N ARG A 41 8.42 -0.42 -7.66
CA ARG A 41 9.54 0.51 -7.89
C ARG A 41 9.72 1.48 -6.74
N ARG A 42 8.61 1.99 -6.19
CA ARG A 42 8.58 2.88 -5.04
C ARG A 42 7.36 2.57 -4.19
N MET A 43 7.50 2.66 -2.88
CA MET A 43 6.38 2.53 -1.95
C MET A 43 6.64 3.43 -0.75
N ASP A 44 5.67 4.28 -0.47
CA ASP A 44 5.63 5.15 0.70
C ASP A 44 4.35 4.85 1.48
N ILE A 45 4.44 4.76 2.81
CA ILE A 45 3.26 4.63 3.69
C ILE A 45 3.26 5.82 4.64
N HIS A 46 2.18 6.60 4.58
CA HIS A 46 1.93 7.74 5.44
C HIS A 46 0.86 7.37 6.47
N LEU A 47 0.98 7.88 7.69
CA LEU A 47 0.03 7.56 8.77
C LEU A 47 -0.43 8.85 9.46
N LEU A 48 -1.74 9.09 9.48
CA LEU A 48 -2.38 10.18 10.22
C LEU A 48 -3.35 9.59 11.25
N GLY A 49 -3.05 9.73 12.54
CA GLY A 49 -3.82 9.06 13.59
C GLY A 49 -3.79 7.54 13.38
N ARG A 50 -4.94 6.97 12.99
CA ARG A 50 -5.07 5.55 12.61
C ARG A 50 -5.18 5.31 11.10
N THR A 51 -5.26 6.33 10.27
CA THR A 51 -5.47 6.15 8.83
C THR A 51 -4.11 6.09 8.12
N ALA A 52 -3.81 4.94 7.53
CA ALA A 52 -2.59 4.71 6.77
C ALA A 52 -2.89 4.81 5.27
N VAL A 53 -2.08 5.57 4.54
CA VAL A 53 -2.15 5.73 3.09
C VAL A 53 -0.87 5.17 2.49
N MET A 54 -1.02 4.18 1.60
CA MET A 54 0.07 3.64 0.80
C MET A 54 0.05 4.28 -0.58
N VAL A 55 1.17 4.87 -0.98
CA VAL A 55 1.43 5.31 -2.36
C VAL A 55 2.46 4.36 -2.95
N VAL A 56 2.10 3.67 -4.02
CA VAL A 56 2.96 2.66 -4.65
C VAL A 56 3.08 2.90 -6.14
N ASP A 57 4.31 2.92 -6.63
CA ASP A 57 4.66 2.98 -8.04
C ASP A 57 5.12 1.59 -8.49
N LEU A 58 4.45 1.03 -9.49
CA LEU A 58 4.77 -0.25 -10.09
C LEU A 58 5.55 -0.06 -11.40
N ALA A 59 6.18 -1.13 -11.89
CA ALA A 59 6.60 -1.17 -13.29
C ALA A 59 5.37 -1.06 -14.22
N ASP A 60 5.58 -0.51 -15.42
CA ASP A 60 4.50 -0.32 -16.38
C ASP A 60 3.85 -1.64 -16.81
N GLY A 61 2.54 -1.60 -17.06
CA GLY A 61 1.76 -2.76 -17.49
C GLY A 61 1.45 -3.79 -16.40
N LEU A 62 1.87 -3.57 -15.16
CA LEU A 62 1.54 -4.45 -14.05
C LEU A 62 0.19 -4.12 -13.41
N ASP A 63 -0.58 -5.16 -13.11
CA ASP A 63 -1.80 -5.06 -12.30
C ASP A 63 -1.48 -5.16 -10.81
N ILE A 64 -1.96 -4.19 -10.03
CA ILE A 64 -1.69 -4.11 -8.60
C ILE A 64 -2.19 -5.34 -7.83
N ALA A 65 -3.39 -5.84 -8.13
CA ALA A 65 -3.94 -6.98 -7.42
C ALA A 65 -3.07 -8.22 -7.64
N ARG A 66 -2.60 -8.44 -8.88
CA ARG A 66 -1.66 -9.51 -9.20
C ARG A 66 -0.29 -9.32 -8.54
N VAL A 67 0.23 -8.10 -8.48
CA VAL A 67 1.51 -7.80 -7.80
C VAL A 67 1.44 -8.18 -6.31
N PHE A 68 0.41 -7.73 -5.59
CA PHE A 68 0.27 -8.04 -4.16
C PHE A 68 -0.09 -9.50 -3.90
N ALA A 69 -0.85 -10.16 -4.78
CA ALA A 69 -1.09 -11.60 -4.70
C ALA A 69 0.23 -12.41 -4.84
N ASN A 70 1.05 -12.05 -5.83
CA ASN A 70 2.38 -12.67 -6.02
C ASN A 70 3.30 -12.40 -4.83
N HIS A 71 3.27 -11.18 -4.29
CA HIS A 71 4.02 -10.82 -3.08
C HIS A 71 3.63 -11.75 -1.93
N GLN A 72 2.34 -11.83 -1.59
CA GLN A 72 1.85 -12.65 -0.48
C GLN A 72 2.20 -14.14 -0.66
N ALA A 73 2.13 -14.67 -1.88
CA ALA A 73 2.44 -16.07 -2.18
C ALA A 73 3.95 -16.37 -2.28
N SER A 74 4.82 -15.36 -2.25
CA SER A 74 6.25 -15.52 -2.56
C SER A 74 7.07 -16.32 -1.55
N SER A 75 6.68 -16.34 -0.27
CA SER A 75 7.36 -17.12 0.77
C SER A 75 6.54 -17.18 2.06
N ALA A 76 6.86 -18.16 2.92
CA ALA A 76 6.25 -18.27 4.25
C ALA A 76 6.52 -17.04 5.14
N ARG A 77 7.71 -16.41 5.02
CA ARG A 77 8.08 -15.20 5.75
C ARG A 77 7.26 -13.99 5.32
N VAL A 78 7.01 -13.85 4.02
CA VAL A 78 6.15 -12.77 3.52
C VAL A 78 4.70 -13.00 3.95
N ALA A 79 4.21 -14.24 3.88
CA ALA A 79 2.88 -14.56 4.38
C ALA A 79 2.73 -14.31 5.91
N GLU A 80 3.79 -14.54 6.68
CA GLU A 80 3.85 -14.20 8.11
C GLU A 80 3.75 -12.69 8.35
N TRP A 81 4.53 -11.90 7.61
CA TRP A 81 4.46 -10.45 7.64
C TRP A 81 3.05 -9.94 7.32
N GLU A 82 2.42 -10.44 6.25
CA GLU A 82 1.07 -10.04 5.85
C GLU A 82 0.04 -10.35 6.94
N ARG A 83 0.11 -11.52 7.58
CA ARG A 83 -0.78 -11.86 8.71
C ARG A 83 -0.57 -10.92 9.90
N LEU A 84 0.68 -10.58 10.21
CA LEU A 84 1.02 -9.65 11.27
C LEU A 84 0.50 -8.24 10.96
N MET A 85 0.70 -7.71 9.76
CA MET A 85 0.18 -6.39 9.41
C MET A 85 -1.35 -6.37 9.41
N LYS A 86 -1.97 -7.42 8.90
CA LYS A 86 -3.42 -7.59 8.91
C LYS A 86 -4.00 -7.64 10.34
N SER A 87 -3.26 -8.19 11.30
CA SER A 87 -3.73 -8.22 12.71
C SER A 87 -3.73 -6.83 13.36
N LEU A 88 -2.94 -5.88 12.85
CA LEU A 88 -2.86 -4.50 13.33
C LEU A 88 -3.81 -3.54 12.59
N GLN A 89 -4.44 -4.02 11.53
CA GLN A 89 -5.25 -3.23 10.60
C GLN A 89 -6.74 -3.59 10.65
N GLU A 90 -7.55 -2.73 10.07
CA GLU A 90 -8.95 -2.92 9.76
C GLU A 90 -9.32 -2.15 8.48
N PRO A 91 -10.24 -2.67 7.65
CA PRO A 91 -10.66 -1.96 6.45
C PRO A 91 -11.32 -0.61 6.82
N PRO A 92 -11.17 0.42 5.98
CA PRO A 92 -11.88 1.68 6.19
C PRO A 92 -13.40 1.47 6.03
N ALA A 93 -14.19 2.35 6.65
CA ALA A 93 -15.66 2.25 6.63
C ALA A 93 -16.24 2.25 5.20
N ASP A 94 -15.60 3.00 4.29
CA ASP A 94 -16.02 3.15 2.90
C ASP A 94 -15.38 2.13 1.94
N ALA A 95 -14.70 1.09 2.46
CA ALA A 95 -14.14 0.03 1.63
C ALA A 95 -15.23 -0.74 0.88
N ARG A 96 -14.95 -1.13 -0.37
CA ARG A 96 -15.86 -2.02 -1.10
C ARG A 96 -15.88 -3.41 -0.46
N PRO A 97 -16.95 -4.20 -0.62
CA PRO A 97 -17.00 -5.57 -0.13
C PRO A 97 -15.78 -6.38 -0.59
N GLY A 98 -15.02 -6.91 0.38
CA GLY A 98 -13.81 -7.70 0.12
C GLY A 98 -12.51 -6.91 0.01
N GLU A 99 -12.54 -5.57 -0.02
CA GLU A 99 -11.33 -4.74 0.03
C GLU A 99 -10.78 -4.65 1.46
N TRP A 100 -9.49 -4.93 1.63
CA TRP A 100 -8.79 -4.70 2.89
C TRP A 100 -8.07 -3.35 2.86
N TRP A 101 -7.21 -3.17 1.87
CA TRP A 101 -6.70 -1.87 1.46
C TRP A 101 -7.62 -1.33 0.38
N ALA A 102 -8.36 -0.26 0.68
CA ALA A 102 -9.30 0.35 -0.24
C ALA A 102 -8.56 1.26 -1.24
N ARG A 103 -8.91 1.18 -2.52
CA ARG A 103 -8.29 2.01 -3.56
C ARG A 103 -8.85 3.43 -3.51
N MET A 104 -7.97 4.43 -3.55
CA MET A 104 -8.36 5.83 -3.60
C MET A 104 -8.45 6.33 -5.05
N GLU A 105 -9.44 7.16 -5.33
CA GLU A 105 -9.64 7.81 -6.63
C GLU A 105 -8.73 9.05 -6.75
N PRO A 106 -7.90 9.16 -7.80
CA PRO A 106 -7.16 10.38 -8.06
C PRO A 106 -8.12 11.45 -8.60
N VAL A 107 -8.31 12.53 -7.83
CA VAL A 107 -9.22 13.64 -8.21
C VAL A 107 -8.50 14.84 -8.82
N PHE A 108 -7.16 14.87 -8.74
CA PHE A 108 -6.34 15.95 -9.28
C PHE A 108 -4.92 15.44 -9.57
N HIS A 109 -4.34 15.92 -10.67
CA HIS A 109 -2.95 15.73 -11.01
C HIS A 109 -2.39 17.04 -11.56
N LEU A 110 -1.39 17.60 -10.88
CA LEU A 110 -0.64 18.74 -11.39
C LEU A 110 0.48 18.22 -12.29
N THR A 111 0.42 18.55 -13.57
CA THR A 111 1.48 18.30 -14.55
C THR A 111 2.31 19.55 -14.76
N GLU A 112 3.57 19.40 -15.18
CA GLU A 112 4.42 20.52 -15.61
C GLU A 112 4.01 21.05 -17.00
N GLU A 113 3.17 20.32 -17.74
CA GLU A 113 2.69 20.69 -19.07
C GLU A 113 1.64 21.81 -18.99
N GLU A 114 1.89 22.93 -19.69
CA GLU A 114 0.89 23.96 -19.93
C GLU A 114 -0.31 23.38 -20.69
N PRO A 115 -1.56 23.78 -20.36
CA PRO A 115 -2.71 23.31 -21.11
C PRO A 115 -2.54 23.66 -22.59
N VAL A 116 -2.61 22.65 -23.47
CA VAL A 116 -2.63 22.89 -24.91
C VAL A 116 -3.91 23.66 -25.22
N VAL A 117 -3.77 24.97 -25.42
CA VAL A 117 -4.87 25.82 -25.89
C VAL A 117 -5.15 25.38 -27.34
N ALA A 118 -6.20 24.59 -27.52
CA ALA A 118 -6.74 24.33 -28.86
C ALA A 118 -7.26 25.67 -29.41
N GLY A 119 -6.60 26.17 -30.47
CA GLY A 119 -7.03 27.34 -31.22
C GLY A 119 -8.26 27.11 -32.07
#